data_AF-A0A2G5U100-F1
#
_entry.id   AF-A0A2G5U100-F1
#
_cell.length_a   1.000
_cell.length_b   1.000
_cell.length_c   1.000
_cell.angle_alpha   90.00
_cell.angle_beta   90.00
_cell.angle_gamma   90.00
#
_symmetry.space_group_name_H-M   'P 1'
#
loop_
_entity.id
_entity.type
_entity.pdbx_description
1 polymer ?
#
loop_
_entity_poly.entity_id
_entity_poly.type
_entity_poly.pdbx_seq_one_letter_code
_entity_poly.pdbx_strand_id
1 'polypeptide(L)'
;MKKAKKGFLTPERKKKLRKLLMMKAAEDLKQQQMLKEQERQRILQERIIPLPDLDNEDDLEAVYEEIRERLIELESENYDVSYIVRQKDFEINELTIAVNDLRGKFVKPTLKKVSKTEGKLDKLKKKEATKVDFRAQLKVVDKNEFALDEEDTEKKEKAAWAK
;
A
#
# COMPACT_ATOMS: atom_id res chain seq x y z
N MET A 1 -9.25 38.30 -29.48
CA MET A 1 -9.12 36.90 -29.00
C MET A 1 -9.68 36.81 -27.58
N LYS A 2 -10.76 36.04 -27.37
CA LYS A 2 -11.36 35.89 -26.02
C LYS A 2 -10.40 35.09 -25.14
N LYS A 3 -9.85 35.71 -24.08
CA LYS A 3 -9.04 35.02 -23.07
C LYS A 3 -9.93 33.96 -22.40
N ALA A 4 -9.63 32.68 -22.59
CA ALA A 4 -10.35 31.59 -21.94
C ALA A 4 -10.30 31.81 -20.42
N LYS A 5 -11.47 31.81 -19.77
CA LYS A 5 -11.58 31.98 -18.32
C LYS A 5 -10.71 30.92 -17.64
N LYS A 6 -9.77 31.38 -16.80
CA LYS A 6 -8.88 30.56 -15.95
C LYS A 6 -9.77 29.52 -15.24
N GLY A 7 -9.65 28.24 -15.62
CA GLY A 7 -10.51 27.18 -15.10
C GLY A 7 -10.51 27.17 -13.56
N PHE A 8 -11.63 26.74 -12.97
CA PHE A 8 -11.95 26.74 -11.52
C PHE A 8 -10.82 26.26 -10.58
N LEU A 9 -9.85 25.50 -11.09
CA LEU A 9 -8.73 24.97 -10.33
C LEU A 9 -7.42 25.17 -11.08
N THR A 10 -6.37 25.63 -10.39
CA THR A 10 -5.03 25.66 -10.96
C THR A 10 -4.54 24.23 -11.25
N PRO A 11 -3.75 24.00 -12.31
CA PRO A 11 -3.22 22.68 -12.64
C PRO A 11 -2.47 22.02 -11.46
N GLU A 12 -1.73 22.81 -10.69
CA GLU A 12 -1.02 22.37 -9.48
C GLU A 12 -1.97 21.88 -8.39
N ARG A 13 -3.04 22.62 -8.12
CA ARG A 13 -4.06 22.21 -7.13
C ARG A 13 -4.78 20.94 -7.58
N LYS A 14 -5.04 20.77 -8.88
CA LYS A 14 -5.60 19.53 -9.45
C LYS A 14 -4.67 18.34 -9.26
N LYS A 15 -3.36 18.53 -9.46
CA LYS A 15 -2.34 17.50 -9.25
C LYS A 15 -2.24 17.11 -7.77
N LYS A 16 -2.21 18.09 -6.87
CA LYS A 16 -2.20 17.86 -5.41
C LYS A 16 -3.43 17.09 -4.96
N LEU A 17 -4.61 17.47 -5.45
CA LEU A 17 -5.87 16.79 -5.12
C LEU A 17 -5.87 15.33 -5.60
N ARG A 18 -5.46 15.06 -6.84
CA ARG A 18 -5.32 13.68 -7.34
C ARG A 18 -4.38 12.84 -6.49
N LYS A 19 -3.24 13.41 -6.07
CA LYS A 19 -2.30 12.72 -5.16
C LYS A 19 -2.97 12.38 -3.83
N LEU A 20 -3.67 13.33 -3.22
CA LEU A 20 -4.37 13.10 -1.95
C LEU A 20 -5.46 12.03 -2.08
N LEU A 21 -6.22 12.04 -3.18
CA LEU A 21 -7.23 11.03 -3.45
C LEU A 21 -6.63 9.63 -3.63
N MET A 22 -5.51 9.50 -4.36
CA MET A 22 -4.81 8.22 -4.51
C MET A 22 -4.21 7.74 -3.18
N MET A 23 -3.67 8.64 -2.37
CA MET A 23 -3.14 8.31 -1.04
C MET A 23 -4.27 7.80 -0.13
N LYS A 24 -5.39 8.52 -0.08
CA LYS A 24 -6.56 8.09 0.69
C LYS A 24 -7.11 6.75 0.18
N ALA A 25 -7.26 6.57 -1.13
CA ALA A 25 -7.73 5.30 -1.69
C ALA A 25 -6.81 4.12 -1.36
N ALA A 26 -5.49 4.34 -1.33
CA ALA A 26 -4.53 3.31 -0.92
C ALA A 26 -4.63 2.99 0.58
N GLU A 27 -4.84 4.00 1.42
CA GLU A 27 -5.06 3.82 2.85
C GLU A 27 -6.37 3.08 3.12
N ASP A 28 -7.47 3.51 2.52
CA ASP A 28 -8.79 2.88 2.62
C ASP A 28 -8.72 1.41 2.15
N LEU A 29 -8.00 1.13 1.05
CA LEU A 29 -7.80 -0.25 0.55
C LEU A 29 -7.06 -1.12 1.58
N LYS A 30 -6.02 -0.57 2.22
CA LYS A 30 -5.27 -1.29 3.26
C LYS A 30 -6.13 -1.55 4.50
N GLN A 31 -6.92 -0.56 4.92
CA GLN A 31 -7.86 -0.72 6.03
C GLN A 31 -8.91 -1.79 5.73
N GLN A 32 -9.50 -1.79 4.54
CA GLN A 32 -10.44 -2.82 4.11
C GLN A 32 -9.81 -4.22 4.09
N GLN A 33 -8.56 -4.36 3.62
CA GLN A 33 -7.84 -5.63 3.67
C GLN A 33 -7.63 -6.12 5.11
N MET A 34 -7.25 -5.21 6.02
CA MET A 34 -7.07 -5.53 7.43
C MET A 34 -8.38 -5.99 8.08
N LEU A 35 -9.48 -5.27 7.84
CA LEU A 35 -10.80 -5.63 8.35
C LEU A 35 -11.27 -6.98 7.79
N LYS A 36 -11.05 -7.23 6.49
CA LYS A 36 -11.40 -8.51 5.86
C LYS A 36 -10.60 -9.68 6.43
N GLU A 37 -9.32 -9.49 6.74
CA GLU A 37 -8.51 -10.53 7.37
C GLU A 37 -8.93 -10.75 8.82
N GLN A 38 -9.22 -9.69 9.58
CA GLN A 38 -9.76 -9.83 10.94
C GLN A 38 -11.09 -10.59 10.95
N GLU A 39 -11.99 -10.24 10.04
CA GLU A 39 -13.27 -10.93 9.88
C GLU A 39 -13.08 -12.39 9.48
N ARG A 40 -12.14 -12.67 8.57
CA ARG A 40 -11.77 -14.04 8.20
C ARG A 40 -11.29 -14.82 9.43
N GLN A 41 -10.41 -14.26 10.24
CA GLN A 41 -9.91 -14.91 11.46
C GLN A 41 -11.06 -15.18 12.44
N ARG A 42 -11.98 -14.23 12.63
CA ARG A 42 -13.16 -14.40 13.47
C ARG A 42 -14.05 -15.55 13.00
N ILE A 43 -14.40 -15.56 11.71
CA ILE A 43 -15.25 -16.61 11.13
C ILE A 43 -14.57 -17.99 11.22
N LEU A 44 -13.25 -18.06 11.01
CA LEU A 44 -12.53 -19.32 11.14
C LEU A 44 -12.53 -19.82 12.59
N GLN A 45 -12.37 -18.94 13.57
CA GLN A 45 -12.46 -19.31 14.99
C GLN A 45 -13.87 -19.78 15.39
N GLU A 46 -14.92 -19.20 14.81
CA GLU A 46 -16.31 -19.60 15.05
C GLU A 46 -16.66 -20.94 14.38
N ARG A 47 -16.12 -21.21 13.18
CA ARG A 47 -16.45 -22.40 12.39
C ARG A 47 -15.57 -23.62 12.68
N ILE A 48 -14.31 -23.40 13.05
CA ILE A 48 -13.39 -24.50 13.36
C ILE A 48 -13.67 -24.92 14.80
N ILE A 49 -14.25 -26.11 14.95
CA ILE A 49 -14.42 -26.75 16.24
C ILE A 49 -13.02 -27.14 16.75
N PRO A 50 -12.65 -26.78 18.00
CA PRO A 50 -11.41 -27.26 18.61
C PRO A 50 -11.38 -28.79 18.61
N LEU A 51 -10.21 -29.38 18.37
CA LEU A 51 -10.10 -30.83 18.43
C LEU A 51 -10.43 -31.30 19.86
N PRO A 52 -11.21 -32.39 20.00
CA PRO A 52 -11.48 -33.02 21.28
C PRO A 52 -10.18 -33.57 21.89
N ASP A 53 -10.18 -33.75 23.21
CA ASP A 53 -9.01 -34.22 23.94
C ASP A 53 -8.88 -35.74 23.83
N LEU A 54 -8.18 -36.18 22.78
CA LEU A 54 -8.05 -37.59 22.40
C LEU A 54 -7.41 -38.47 23.48
N ASP A 55 -6.68 -37.90 24.45
CA ASP A 55 -6.02 -38.67 25.50
C ASP A 55 -6.96 -39.04 26.65
N ASN A 56 -8.11 -38.37 26.78
CA ASN A 56 -9.09 -38.56 27.85
C ASN A 56 -10.45 -39.11 27.36
N GLU A 57 -10.60 -39.35 26.05
CA GLU A 57 -11.85 -39.78 25.44
C GLU A 57 -12.00 -41.32 25.45
N ASP A 58 -13.10 -41.83 26.00
CA ASP A 58 -13.35 -43.27 26.11
C ASP A 58 -13.80 -43.92 24.78
N ASP A 59 -14.34 -43.13 23.84
CA ASP A 59 -14.89 -43.61 22.56
C ASP A 59 -14.30 -42.86 21.35
N LEU A 60 -13.07 -43.22 21.01
CA LEU A 60 -12.34 -42.65 19.87
C LEU A 60 -12.97 -42.99 18.51
N GLU A 61 -13.72 -44.08 18.39
CA GLU A 61 -14.33 -44.50 17.13
C GLU A 61 -15.52 -43.60 16.78
N ALA A 62 -16.35 -43.26 17.77
CA ALA A 62 -17.43 -42.30 17.58
C ALA A 62 -16.92 -40.90 17.18
N VAL A 63 -15.86 -40.41 17.83
CA VAL A 63 -15.22 -39.12 17.49
C VAL A 63 -14.66 -39.14 16.08
N TYR A 64 -14.05 -40.25 15.65
CA TYR A 64 -13.55 -40.39 14.29
C TYR A 64 -14.66 -40.30 13.25
N GLU A 65 -15.78 -41.00 13.45
CA GLU A 65 -16.89 -40.99 12.49
C GLU A 65 -17.56 -39.61 12.42
N GLU A 66 -17.71 -38.89 13.54
CA GLU A 66 -18.25 -37.51 13.53
C GLU A 66 -17.36 -36.56 12.72
N ILE A 67 -16.04 -36.58 12.97
CA ILE A 67 -15.08 -35.75 12.22
C ILE A 67 -15.10 -36.12 10.74
N ARG A 68 -15.18 -37.41 10.42
CA ARG A 68 -15.20 -37.92 9.05
C ARG A 68 -16.46 -37.48 8.31
N GLU A 69 -17.64 -37.59 8.92
CA GLU A 69 -18.90 -37.12 8.33
C GLU A 69 -18.83 -35.61 8.05
N ARG A 70 -18.36 -34.84 9.03
CA ARG A 70 -18.20 -33.39 8.89
C ARG A 70 -17.22 -33.01 7.78
N LEU A 71 -16.13 -33.75 7.62
CA LEU A 71 -15.15 -33.53 6.56
C LEU A 71 -15.76 -33.74 5.17
N ILE A 72 -16.58 -34.79 5.01
CA ILE A 72 -17.25 -35.09 3.74
C ILE A 72 -18.23 -33.97 3.36
N GLU A 73 -19.01 -33.47 4.32
CA GLU A 73 -19.90 -32.32 4.09
C GLU A 73 -19.12 -31.07 3.65
N LEU A 74 -18.05 -30.74 4.39
CA LEU A 74 -17.22 -29.56 4.10
C LEU A 74 -16.56 -29.65 2.72
N GLU A 75 -16.12 -30.83 2.30
CA GLU A 75 -15.54 -31.03 0.97
C GLU A 75 -16.58 -30.83 -0.13
N SER A 76 -17.83 -31.29 0.09
CA SER A 76 -18.94 -31.02 -0.83
C SER A 76 -19.23 -29.52 -0.94
N GLU A 77 -19.33 -28.82 0.19
CA GLU A 77 -19.55 -27.36 0.20
C GLU A 77 -18.41 -26.61 -0.49
N ASN A 78 -17.16 -27.02 -0.24
CA ASN A 78 -15.98 -26.44 -0.85
C ASN A 78 -15.97 -26.62 -2.37
N TYR A 79 -16.39 -27.80 -2.87
CA TYR A 79 -16.54 -28.05 -4.29
C TYR A 79 -17.59 -27.13 -4.92
N ASP A 80 -18.76 -27.01 -4.31
CA ASP A 80 -19.85 -26.16 -4.82
C ASP A 80 -19.42 -24.69 -4.90
N VAL A 81 -18.79 -24.17 -3.84
CA VAL A 81 -18.26 -22.80 -3.82
C VAL A 81 -17.19 -22.61 -4.89
N SER A 82 -16.25 -23.56 -5.01
CA SER A 82 -15.18 -23.51 -6.01
C SER A 82 -15.73 -23.52 -7.44
N TYR A 83 -16.77 -24.31 -7.69
CA TYR A 83 -17.43 -24.36 -8.99
C TYR A 83 -18.11 -23.03 -9.34
N ILE A 84 -18.83 -22.44 -8.38
CA ILE A 84 -19.47 -21.12 -8.56
C ILE A 84 -18.42 -20.05 -8.85
N VAL A 85 -17.32 -20.02 -8.09
CA VAL A 85 -16.22 -19.06 -8.33
C VAL A 85 -15.65 -19.24 -9.73
N ARG A 86 -15.40 -20.48 -10.15
CA ARG A 86 -14.89 -20.78 -11.49
C ARG A 86 -15.85 -20.32 -12.59
N GLN A 87 -17.15 -20.53 -12.42
CA GLN A 87 -18.15 -20.05 -13.37
C GLN A 87 -18.14 -18.51 -13.48
N LYS A 88 -17.99 -17.83 -12.34
CA LYS A 88 -17.88 -16.36 -12.30
C LYS A 88 -16.59 -15.85 -12.93
N ASP A 89 -15.47 -16.54 -12.75
CA ASP A 89 -14.22 -16.21 -13.43
C ASP A 89 -14.34 -16.32 -14.96
N PHE A 90 -15.05 -17.35 -15.45
CA PHE A 90 -15.35 -17.47 -16.89
C PHE A 90 -16.22 -16.32 -17.38
N GLU A 91 -17.30 -15.99 -16.66
CA GLU A 91 -18.19 -14.87 -16.99
C GLU A 91 -17.43 -13.53 -17.02
N ILE A 92 -16.57 -13.27 -16.04
CA ILE A 92 -15.72 -12.07 -15.99
C ILE A 92 -14.77 -12.03 -17.18
N ASN A 93 -14.16 -13.17 -17.55
CA ASN A 93 -13.26 -13.24 -18.69
C ASN A 93 -13.98 -12.96 -20.01
N GLU A 94 -15.16 -13.55 -20.23
CA GLU A 94 -15.98 -13.28 -21.41
C GLU A 94 -16.38 -11.80 -21.50
N LEU A 95 -16.85 -11.22 -20.39
CA LEU A 95 -17.18 -9.79 -20.32
C LEU A 95 -15.95 -8.91 -20.57
N THR A 96 -14.79 -9.31 -20.06
CA THR A 96 -13.51 -8.60 -20.29
C THR A 96 -13.13 -8.62 -21.77
N ILE A 97 -13.30 -9.75 -22.46
CA ILE A 97 -13.08 -9.87 -23.91
C ILE A 97 -14.07 -8.96 -24.66
N ALA A 98 -15.36 -9.05 -24.36
CA ALA A 98 -16.39 -8.25 -24.99
C ALA A 98 -16.13 -6.73 -24.83
N VAL A 99 -15.75 -6.29 -23.63
CA VAL A 99 -15.37 -4.89 -23.37
C VAL A 99 -14.14 -4.47 -24.18
N ASN A 100 -13.15 -5.35 -24.33
CA ASN A 100 -11.95 -5.05 -25.12
C ASN A 100 -12.25 -4.97 -26.62
N ASP A 101 -13.09 -5.85 -27.15
CA ASP A 101 -13.51 -5.82 -28.55
C ASP A 101 -14.34 -4.57 -28.86
N LEU A 102 -15.27 -4.18 -27.97
CA LEU A 102 -16.04 -2.92 -28.07
C LEU A 102 -15.15 -1.68 -27.99
N ARG A 103 -14.14 -1.69 -27.11
CA ARG A 103 -13.16 -0.59 -27.00
C ARG A 103 -12.20 -0.55 -28.20
N GLY A 104 -12.20 -1.60 -29.03
CA GLY A 104 -11.38 -1.80 -30.21
C GLY A 104 -10.07 -2.53 -29.87
N LYS A 105 -9.82 -3.66 -30.55
CA LYS A 105 -8.56 -4.43 -30.51
C LYS A 105 -7.30 -3.58 -30.76
N PHE A 106 -7.47 -2.43 -31.41
CA PHE A 106 -6.46 -1.45 -31.79
C PHE A 106 -6.63 -0.10 -31.06
N VAL A 107 -6.89 -0.09 -29.75
CA VAL A 107 -6.54 1.11 -28.97
C VAL A 107 -5.03 1.27 -29.08
N LYS A 108 -4.57 2.13 -30.00
CA LYS A 108 -3.14 2.42 -30.18
C LYS A 108 -2.57 2.73 -28.81
N PRO A 109 -1.70 1.86 -28.23
CA PRO A 109 -1.09 2.16 -26.95
C PRO A 109 -0.44 3.52 -27.13
N THR A 110 -0.72 4.47 -26.24
CA THR A 110 -0.04 5.76 -26.30
C THR A 110 1.43 5.47 -26.09
N LEU A 111 2.20 5.46 -27.17
CA LEU A 111 3.64 5.21 -27.16
C LEU A 111 4.26 6.33 -26.35
N LYS A 112 4.43 6.11 -25.04
CA LYS A 112 5.18 7.01 -24.19
C LYS A 112 6.61 6.96 -24.70
N LYS A 113 7.18 8.12 -25.02
CA LYS A 113 8.61 8.25 -25.34
C LYS A 113 9.38 7.87 -24.08
N VAL A 114 9.72 6.61 -23.96
CA VAL A 114 10.60 6.10 -22.90
C VAL A 114 12.02 6.48 -23.31
N SER A 115 12.60 7.48 -22.63
CA SER A 115 14.04 7.71 -22.75
C SER A 115 14.77 6.54 -22.09
N LYS A 116 15.71 5.91 -22.79
CA LYS A 116 16.54 4.82 -22.24
C LYS A 116 17.36 5.25 -21.01
N THR A 117 17.47 6.56 -20.78
CA THR A 117 18.28 7.20 -19.74
C THR A 117 17.52 7.59 -18.47
N GLU A 118 16.20 7.86 -18.51
CA GLU A 118 15.42 8.21 -17.30
C GLU A 118 15.44 7.09 -16.26
N GLY A 119 15.22 5.83 -16.67
CA GLY A 119 15.24 4.69 -15.74
C GLY A 119 16.63 4.40 -15.15
N LYS A 120 17.72 4.80 -15.83
CA LYS A 120 19.08 4.71 -15.30
C LYS A 120 19.37 5.84 -14.30
N LEU A 121 18.89 7.05 -14.57
CA LEU A 121 18.96 8.17 -13.63
C LEU A 121 18.11 7.94 -12.39
N ASP A 122 16.92 7.35 -12.51
CA ASP A 122 16.11 7.01 -11.33
C ASP A 122 16.75 5.92 -10.48
N LYS A 123 17.47 4.96 -11.06
CA LYS A 123 18.27 3.99 -10.28
C LYS A 123 19.46 4.63 -9.58
N LEU A 124 20.07 5.67 -10.17
CA LEU A 124 21.11 6.47 -9.52
C LEU A 124 20.51 7.34 -8.41
N LYS A 125 19.40 8.03 -8.68
CA LYS A 125 18.65 8.82 -7.71
C LYS A 125 18.08 8.00 -6.57
N LYS A 126 17.63 6.76 -6.77
CA LYS A 126 17.10 5.91 -5.67
C LYS A 126 18.22 5.35 -4.78
N LYS A 127 19.42 5.17 -5.33
CA LYS A 127 20.64 4.85 -4.56
C LYS A 127 21.20 6.07 -3.82
N GLU A 128 21.00 7.27 -4.35
CA GLU A 128 21.47 8.54 -3.75
C GLU A 128 20.41 9.21 -2.85
N ALA A 129 19.10 8.97 -3.03
CA ALA A 129 18.02 9.66 -2.33
C ALA A 129 17.91 9.33 -0.84
N THR A 130 18.59 8.28 -0.36
CA THR A 130 18.77 8.05 1.08
C THR A 130 19.91 8.88 1.68
N LYS A 131 20.69 9.62 0.88
CA LYS A 131 21.78 10.50 1.37
C LYS A 131 22.11 11.69 0.46
N VAL A 132 21.12 12.34 -0.14
CA VAL A 132 21.28 13.74 -0.58
C VAL A 132 20.17 14.56 0.07
N ASP A 133 20.33 14.74 1.37
CA ASP A 133 19.70 15.85 2.05
C ASP A 133 20.34 17.14 1.49
N PHE A 134 19.70 17.74 0.48
CA PHE A 134 20.17 18.97 -0.15
C PHE A 134 20.31 20.12 0.88
N ARG A 135 19.66 19.98 2.04
CA ARG A 135 19.77 20.89 3.18
C ARG A 135 21.10 20.74 3.94
N ALA A 136 21.71 19.55 3.92
CA ALA A 136 23.01 19.30 4.55
C ALA A 136 24.19 19.90 3.76
N GLN A 137 24.01 20.16 2.46
CA GLN A 137 25.03 20.80 1.61
C GLN A 137 24.90 22.33 1.55
N LEU A 138 23.85 22.90 2.14
CA LEU A 138 23.68 24.33 2.31
C LEU A 138 24.23 24.73 3.69
N LYS A 139 25.14 25.72 3.72
CA LYS A 139 25.52 26.38 4.97
C LYS A 139 24.28 27.05 5.55
N VAL A 140 23.73 26.50 6.63
CA VAL A 140 22.80 27.24 7.50
C VAL A 140 23.64 28.31 8.18
N VAL A 141 23.42 29.57 7.83
CA VAL A 141 23.99 30.69 8.57
C VAL A 141 23.06 30.92 9.76
N ASP A 142 23.48 30.49 10.94
CA ASP A 142 22.84 30.91 12.19
C ASP A 142 23.13 32.39 12.39
N LYS A 143 22.27 33.24 11.80
CA LYS A 143 22.22 34.66 12.13
C LYS A 143 21.59 34.76 13.51
N ASN A 144 22.44 34.79 14.52
CA ASN A 144 22.09 35.09 15.90
C ASN A 144 21.80 36.60 16.09
N GLU A 145 21.11 37.25 15.15
CA GLU A 145 20.73 38.67 15.21
C GLU A 145 19.44 38.90 16.04
N PHE A 146 18.83 37.83 16.57
CA PHE A 146 17.60 37.89 17.39
C PHE A 146 17.69 37.09 18.69
N ALA A 147 18.87 36.61 19.09
CA ALA A 147 19.06 36.08 20.43
C ALA A 147 19.30 37.26 21.38
N LEU A 148 18.25 37.60 22.13
CA LEU A 148 18.24 38.57 23.22
C LEU A 148 19.39 38.26 24.19
N ASP A 149 20.11 39.30 24.63
CA ASP A 149 21.18 39.27 25.63
C ASP A 149 20.81 38.43 26.86
N GLU A 150 21.60 37.39 27.13
CA GLU A 150 21.94 36.95 28.48
C GLU A 150 23.44 36.58 28.50
N GLU A 151 24.28 37.61 28.71
CA GLU A 151 25.56 37.52 29.46
C GLU A 151 25.31 36.68 30.74
N ASP A 152 26.13 35.75 31.23
CA ASP A 152 27.58 35.64 31.27
C ASP A 152 27.91 34.20 31.74
N THR A 153 28.95 33.58 31.19
CA THR A 153 29.99 32.81 31.95
C THR A 153 30.93 32.09 30.98
N GLU A 154 31.70 32.85 30.19
CA GLU A 154 32.88 32.28 29.52
C GLU A 154 34.08 32.28 30.48
N LYS A 155 34.48 31.08 30.90
CA LYS A 155 35.82 30.82 31.42
C LYS A 155 36.82 31.06 30.29
N LYS A 156 37.55 32.18 30.43
CA LYS A 156 38.75 32.54 29.66
C LYS A 156 39.75 31.39 29.60
N GLU A 157 40.02 30.88 28.41
CA GLU A 157 41.33 30.32 28.07
C GLU A 157 41.90 31.08 26.87
N LYS A 158 43.00 31.81 27.14
CA LYS A 158 43.70 32.65 26.16
C LYS A 158 44.35 31.77 25.10
N ALA A 159 44.17 32.14 23.83
CA ALA A 159 44.81 31.51 22.69
C ALA A 159 46.35 31.64 22.74
N ALA A 160 47.04 30.54 22.43
CA ALA A 160 48.46 30.28 22.65
C ALA A 160 49.46 31.03 21.72
N TRP A 161 49.14 32.26 21.30
CA TRP A 161 50.07 33.08 20.50
C TRP A 161 50.30 34.50 21.06
N ALA A 162 49.66 34.86 22.17
CA ALA A 162 49.94 36.10 22.88
C ALA A 162 50.90 35.82 24.05
N LYS A 163 52.20 35.95 23.77
CA LYS A 163 53.25 36.10 24.77
C LYS A 163 53.46 37.59 25.05
#